data_AF-A0A6G0TW85-F1
#
_entry.id   AF-A0A6G0TW85-F1
#
_cell.length_a   1.000
_cell.length_b   1.000
_cell.length_c   1.000
_cell.angle_alpha   90.00
_cell.angle_beta   90.00
_cell.angle_gamma   90.00
#
_symmetry.space_group_name_H-M   'P 1'
#
loop_
_entity.id
_entity.type
_entity.pdbx_description
1 polymer ?
#
loop_
_entity_poly.entity_id
_entity_poly.type
_entity_poly.pdbx_seq_one_letter_code
_entity_poly.pdbx_strand_id
1 'polypeptide(L)'
;MDGGNGVVNDTSNSTLLVDEYDYSERPETYIVPVLFAFIFFVGTVGNGSLVLIFIRHRNMINVPNIYILSLALGDLLVLLSCIPFTSTVYTVPSWPFGLTICKVSETTKDISIGVTVFTLTALSADRFFAIVDPMRKLHASVGGRRATKFTVTVAVTIWCLAVACAVPAATNSYIRQFQQNNVTLFEACYPYAEELGPTYPRLVVVIRFLVYYVVPLSAIACFYAMMARHLIHSTRNMPGEVQVSDADGW
;
A
#
# COMPACT_ATOMS: atom_id res chain seq x y z
N MET A 1 -28.56 -4.90 -74.76
CA MET A 1 -28.70 -6.25 -74.18
C MET A 1 -27.29 -6.78 -74.04
N ASP A 2 -26.61 -6.84 -72.92
CA ASP A 2 -26.70 -6.39 -71.51
C ASP A 2 -25.20 -6.38 -71.11
N GLY A 3 -24.64 -5.43 -70.35
CA GLY A 3 -25.16 -4.90 -69.10
C GLY A 3 -24.43 -5.58 -67.95
N GLY A 4 -23.51 -4.87 -67.29
CA GLY A 4 -23.29 -5.03 -65.84
C GLY A 4 -21.95 -5.61 -65.35
N ASN A 5 -21.03 -4.71 -65.01
CA ASN A 5 -20.01 -4.91 -63.97
C ASN A 5 -20.66 -5.38 -62.65
N GLY A 6 -20.09 -6.40 -62.02
CA GLY A 6 -20.40 -6.82 -60.66
C GLY A 6 -19.12 -7.08 -59.88
N VAL A 7 -18.43 -6.00 -59.49
CA VAL A 7 -17.44 -6.05 -58.42
C VAL A 7 -18.20 -6.38 -57.14
N VAL A 8 -18.04 -7.59 -56.63
CA VAL A 8 -18.57 -7.99 -55.32
C VAL A 8 -17.77 -7.22 -54.28
N ASN A 9 -18.40 -6.20 -53.69
CA ASN A 9 -17.87 -5.45 -52.56
C ASN A 9 -17.86 -6.35 -51.31
N ASP A 10 -16.74 -7.03 -51.05
CA ASP A 10 -16.44 -7.64 -49.75
C ASP A 10 -16.03 -6.58 -48.71
N THR A 11 -16.84 -5.53 -48.57
CA THR A 11 -16.63 -4.45 -47.59
C THR A 11 -17.66 -4.46 -46.47
N SER A 12 -18.63 -5.38 -46.51
CA SER A 12 -19.76 -5.41 -45.57
C SER A 12 -19.60 -6.42 -44.42
N ASN A 13 -18.60 -7.30 -44.47
CA ASN A 13 -18.41 -8.35 -43.45
C ASN A 13 -17.32 -8.02 -42.40
N SER A 14 -16.53 -6.97 -42.60
CA SER A 14 -15.42 -6.62 -41.70
C SER A 14 -15.84 -5.73 -40.53
N THR A 15 -17.04 -5.16 -40.57
CA THR A 15 -17.57 -4.26 -39.53
C THR A 15 -18.31 -4.95 -38.40
N LEU A 16 -18.51 -6.27 -38.46
CA LEU A 16 -19.27 -7.04 -37.47
C LEU A 16 -18.42 -7.89 -36.51
N LEU A 17 -17.08 -7.83 -36.58
CA LEU A 17 -16.18 -8.65 -35.74
C LEU A 17 -15.28 -7.83 -34.81
N VAL A 18 -15.71 -6.64 -34.38
CA VAL A 18 -15.30 -6.18 -33.05
C VAL A 18 -16.37 -6.76 -32.15
N ASP A 19 -16.11 -7.95 -31.59
CA ASP A 19 -16.93 -8.50 -30.51
C ASP A 19 -17.20 -7.36 -29.54
N GLU A 20 -18.47 -6.96 -29.43
CA GLU A 20 -18.93 -6.03 -28.42
C GLU A 20 -18.59 -6.71 -27.09
N TYR A 21 -17.50 -6.29 -26.48
CA TYR A 21 -17.02 -6.84 -25.22
C TYR A 21 -18.11 -6.58 -24.18
N ASP A 22 -18.98 -7.56 -23.96
CA ASP A 22 -20.16 -7.37 -23.13
C ASP A 22 -19.77 -7.40 -21.65
N TYR A 23 -19.51 -6.21 -21.10
CA TYR A 23 -19.21 -6.01 -19.68
C TYR A 23 -20.40 -6.39 -18.78
N SER A 24 -21.62 -6.49 -19.32
CA SER A 24 -22.82 -6.73 -18.52
C SER A 24 -22.94 -8.17 -18.01
N GLU A 25 -22.28 -9.13 -18.65
CA GLU A 25 -22.26 -10.52 -18.17
C GLU A 25 -21.21 -10.79 -17.08
N ARG A 26 -20.27 -9.87 -16.83
CA ARG A 26 -19.24 -10.07 -15.81
C ARG A 26 -19.74 -9.60 -14.44
N PRO A 27 -19.83 -10.49 -13.43
CA PRO A 27 -20.22 -10.08 -12.08
C PRO A 27 -19.24 -9.06 -11.48
N GLU A 28 -17.97 -9.07 -11.94
CA GLU A 28 -16.93 -8.12 -11.54
C GLU A 28 -17.30 -6.66 -11.82
N THR A 29 -18.02 -6.39 -12.92
CA THR A 29 -18.48 -5.04 -13.32
C THR A 29 -19.37 -4.40 -12.27
N TYR A 30 -20.10 -5.21 -11.48
CA TYR A 30 -20.99 -4.73 -10.42
C TYR A 30 -20.39 -4.91 -9.01
N ILE A 31 -19.78 -6.07 -8.75
CA ILE A 31 -19.26 -6.41 -7.43
C ILE A 31 -18.06 -5.54 -7.06
N VAL A 32 -17.10 -5.36 -7.98
CA VAL A 32 -15.85 -4.66 -7.67
C VAL A 32 -16.09 -3.17 -7.36
N PRO A 33 -16.90 -2.41 -8.13
CA PRO A 33 -17.20 -1.02 -7.80
C PRO A 33 -17.94 -0.85 -6.48
N VAL A 34 -18.90 -1.73 -6.17
CA VAL A 34 -19.62 -1.70 -4.88
C VAL A 34 -18.66 -1.94 -3.71
N LEU A 35 -17.76 -2.91 -3.84
CA LEU A 35 -16.72 -3.16 -2.84
C LEU A 35 -15.76 -1.98 -2.71
N PHE A 36 -15.33 -1.39 -3.82
CA PHE A 36 -14.42 -0.24 -3.79
C PHE A 36 -15.09 0.99 -3.19
N ALA A 37 -16.37 1.23 -3.46
CA ALA A 37 -17.16 2.28 -2.81
C ALA A 37 -17.27 2.04 -1.30
N PHE A 38 -17.50 0.80 -0.87
CA PHE A 38 -17.52 0.43 0.54
C PHE A 38 -16.16 0.65 1.21
N ILE A 39 -15.07 0.16 0.61
CA ILE A 39 -13.69 0.35 1.09
C ILE A 39 -13.36 1.85 1.16
N PHE A 40 -13.73 2.61 0.13
CA PHE A 40 -13.52 4.05 0.09
C PHE A 40 -14.23 4.75 1.26
N PHE A 41 -15.52 4.46 1.47
CA PHE A 41 -16.29 5.08 2.53
C PHE A 41 -15.77 4.71 3.93
N VAL A 42 -15.66 3.41 4.21
CA VAL A 42 -15.21 2.91 5.52
C VAL A 42 -13.76 3.35 5.79
N GLY A 43 -12.89 3.22 4.80
CA GLY A 43 -11.49 3.61 4.90
C GLY A 43 -11.32 5.11 5.12
N THR A 44 -12.06 5.96 4.39
CA THR A 44 -11.96 7.42 4.53
C THR A 44 -12.50 7.88 5.88
N VAL A 45 -13.64 7.33 6.31
CA VAL A 45 -14.21 7.65 7.63
C VAL A 45 -13.30 7.16 8.76
N GLY A 46 -12.82 5.92 8.70
CA GLY A 46 -11.96 5.34 9.73
C GLY A 46 -10.62 6.06 9.85
N ASN A 47 -9.85 6.12 8.76
CA ASN A 47 -8.53 6.75 8.77
C ASN A 47 -8.63 8.27 8.93
N GLY A 48 -9.65 8.90 8.36
CA GLY A 48 -9.94 10.33 8.55
C GLY A 48 -10.25 10.67 10.00
N SER A 49 -11.03 9.83 10.68
CA SER A 49 -11.33 10.00 12.11
C SER A 49 -10.07 9.88 12.96
N LEU A 50 -9.18 8.92 12.66
CA LEU A 50 -7.89 8.79 13.37
C LEU A 50 -7.05 10.07 13.21
N VAL A 51 -6.91 10.57 11.98
CA VAL A 51 -6.18 11.83 11.72
C VAL A 51 -6.82 13.00 12.48
N LEU A 52 -8.15 13.12 12.47
CA LEU A 52 -8.89 14.19 13.14
C LEU A 52 -8.68 14.15 14.67
N ILE A 53 -8.72 12.97 15.28
CA ILE A 53 -8.44 12.78 16.71
C ILE A 53 -7.04 13.28 17.05
N PHE A 54 -6.03 12.94 16.25
CA PHE A 54 -4.65 13.40 16.48
C PHE A 54 -4.45 14.90 16.29
N ILE A 55 -5.16 15.51 15.34
CA ILE A 55 -5.16 16.97 15.16
C ILE A 55 -5.82 17.66 16.35
N ARG A 56 -6.97 17.13 16.82
CA ARG A 56 -7.76 17.73 17.91
C ARG A 56 -7.13 17.57 19.29
N HIS A 57 -6.43 16.45 19.51
CA HIS A 57 -5.81 16.08 20.78
C HIS A 57 -4.29 15.94 20.65
N ARG A 58 -3.61 17.05 20.37
CA ARG A 58 -2.13 17.13 20.25
C ARG A 58 -1.38 16.59 21.48
N ASN A 59 -2.02 16.59 22.66
CA ASN A 59 -1.46 16.07 23.90
C ASN A 59 -1.32 14.53 23.90
N MET A 60 -1.96 13.83 22.95
CA MET A 60 -1.86 12.37 22.80
C MET A 60 -0.73 11.94 21.84
N ILE A 61 0.11 12.86 21.35
CA ILE A 61 1.21 12.50 20.45
C ILE A 61 2.34 11.84 21.25
N ASN A 62 2.37 10.52 21.23
CA ASN A 62 3.46 9.69 21.68
C ASN A 62 4.06 8.90 20.50
N VAL A 63 5.15 8.17 20.74
CA VAL A 63 5.89 7.46 19.69
C VAL A 63 5.02 6.49 18.88
N PRO A 64 4.26 5.54 19.48
CA PRO A 64 3.36 4.68 18.73
C PRO A 64 2.29 5.44 17.93
N ASN A 65 1.76 6.51 18.50
CA ASN A 65 0.69 7.29 17.89
C ASN A 65 1.15 8.05 16.63
N ILE A 66 2.43 8.42 16.54
CA ILE A 66 3.00 9.00 15.30
C ILE A 66 2.99 7.97 14.17
N TYR A 67 3.35 6.71 14.45
CA TYR A 67 3.31 5.65 13.46
C TYR A 67 1.88 5.34 13.01
N ILE A 68 0.91 5.31 13.94
CA ILE A 68 -0.51 5.14 13.59
C ILE A 68 -1.00 6.28 12.70
N LEU A 69 -0.61 7.53 12.99
CA LEU A 69 -0.93 8.68 12.14
C LEU A 69 -0.30 8.55 10.75
N SER A 70 0.94 8.08 10.66
CA SER A 70 1.63 7.85 9.38
C SER A 70 0.91 6.81 8.52
N LEU A 71 0.43 5.71 9.12
CA LEU A 71 -0.38 4.70 8.44
C LEU A 71 -1.70 5.31 7.93
N ALA A 72 -2.44 6.00 8.79
CA ALA A 72 -3.72 6.62 8.42
C ALA A 72 -3.57 7.63 7.28
N LEU A 73 -2.49 8.41 7.26
CA LEU A 73 -2.17 9.33 6.16
C LEU A 73 -1.86 8.58 4.86
N GLY A 74 -1.10 7.49 4.91
CA GLY A 74 -0.80 6.63 3.75
C GLY A 74 -2.06 5.97 3.17
N ASP A 75 -2.96 5.52 4.04
CA ASP A 75 -4.24 4.92 3.64
C ASP A 75 -5.17 5.97 2.99
N LEU A 76 -5.32 7.15 3.59
CA LEU A 76 -6.09 8.24 2.99
C LEU A 76 -5.53 8.65 1.64
N LEU A 77 -4.20 8.66 1.49
CA LEU A 77 -3.55 9.02 0.24
C LEU A 77 -3.98 8.06 -0.89
N VAL A 78 -3.98 6.74 -0.67
CA VAL A 78 -4.42 5.77 -1.69
C VAL A 78 -5.95 5.75 -1.87
N LEU A 79 -6.73 5.90 -0.80
CA LEU A 79 -8.19 5.93 -0.87
C LEU A 79 -8.67 7.09 -1.74
N LEU A 80 -8.10 8.28 -1.57
CA LEU A 80 -8.54 9.48 -2.29
C LEU A 80 -8.01 9.57 -3.74
N SER A 81 -6.78 9.09 -3.98
CA SER A 81 -6.10 9.30 -5.27
C SER A 81 -6.15 8.11 -6.22
N CYS A 82 -6.47 6.92 -5.73
CA CYS A 82 -6.32 5.69 -6.51
C CYS A 82 -7.62 4.89 -6.59
N ILE A 83 -8.30 4.65 -5.47
CA ILE A 83 -9.52 3.84 -5.43
C ILE A 83 -10.64 4.34 -6.38
N PRO A 84 -11.00 5.63 -6.41
CA PRO A 84 -12.07 6.10 -7.32
C PRO A 84 -11.72 5.88 -8.79
N PHE A 85 -10.45 6.04 -9.18
CA PHE A 85 -10.00 5.85 -10.56
C PHE A 85 -9.82 4.37 -10.92
N THR A 86 -9.34 3.55 -9.99
CA THR A 86 -9.17 2.11 -10.22
C THR A 86 -10.52 1.41 -10.33
N SER A 87 -11.55 1.90 -9.62
CA SER A 87 -12.91 1.38 -9.76
C SER A 87 -13.42 1.47 -11.20
N THR A 88 -13.03 2.49 -11.96
CA THR A 88 -13.55 2.65 -13.32
C THR A 88 -12.97 1.64 -14.28
N VAL A 89 -11.81 1.04 -14.00
CA VAL A 89 -11.23 -0.04 -14.83
C VAL A 89 -12.20 -1.22 -14.96
N TYR A 90 -13.11 -1.39 -14.00
CA TYR A 90 -14.13 -2.43 -14.02
C TYR A 90 -15.49 -1.95 -14.59
N THR A 91 -15.70 -0.65 -14.77
CA THR A 91 -16.98 -0.10 -15.25
C THR A 91 -16.90 0.53 -16.64
N VAL A 92 -15.71 0.94 -17.07
CA VAL A 92 -15.49 1.54 -18.39
C VAL A 92 -14.55 0.67 -19.22
N PRO A 93 -14.77 0.61 -20.55
CA PRO A 93 -13.99 -0.24 -21.43
C PRO A 93 -12.54 0.23 -21.61
N SER A 94 -12.28 1.54 -21.45
CA SER A 94 -10.97 2.16 -21.66
C SER A 94 -10.66 3.20 -20.60
N TRP A 95 -9.39 3.37 -20.28
CA TRP A 95 -8.90 4.34 -19.29
C TRP A 95 -9.19 5.79 -19.73
N PRO A 96 -10.08 6.54 -19.02
CA PRO A 96 -10.56 7.82 -19.50
C PRO A 96 -9.78 9.03 -18.93
N PHE A 97 -8.89 8.81 -17.97
CA PHE A 97 -8.32 9.87 -17.12
C PHE A 97 -6.99 10.46 -17.59
N GLY A 98 -6.45 9.95 -18.70
CA GLY A 98 -5.17 10.38 -19.24
C GLY A 98 -3.95 9.96 -18.41
N LEU A 99 -2.78 10.36 -18.89
CA LEU A 99 -1.48 9.87 -18.40
C LEU A 99 -1.16 10.39 -16.99
N THR A 100 -1.53 11.63 -16.68
CA THR A 100 -1.23 12.27 -15.39
C THR A 100 -1.87 11.49 -14.24
N ILE A 101 -3.16 11.17 -14.35
CA ILE A 101 -3.88 10.42 -13.31
C ILE A 101 -3.35 8.99 -13.22
N CYS A 102 -2.99 8.36 -14.34
CA CYS A 102 -2.34 7.05 -14.35
C CYS A 102 -1.06 7.07 -13.51
N LYS A 103 -0.13 7.99 -13.80
CA LYS A 103 1.12 8.15 -13.05
C LYS A 103 0.88 8.45 -11.58
N VAL A 104 -0.02 9.37 -11.25
CA VAL A 104 -0.34 9.73 -9.86
C VAL A 104 -0.90 8.52 -9.10
N SER A 105 -1.81 7.77 -9.72
CA SER A 105 -2.45 6.62 -9.08
C SER A 105 -1.44 5.50 -8.80
N GLU A 106 -0.59 5.14 -9.77
CA GLU A 106 0.44 4.10 -9.59
C GLU A 106 1.51 4.52 -8.60
N THR A 107 1.96 5.78 -8.65
CA THR A 107 2.94 6.32 -7.69
C THR A 107 2.37 6.30 -6.27
N THR A 108 1.12 6.69 -6.11
CA THR A 108 0.50 6.76 -4.78
C THR A 108 0.22 5.39 -4.18
N LYS A 109 -0.14 4.39 -5.01
CA LYS A 109 -0.21 2.99 -4.58
C LYS A 109 1.13 2.54 -3.97
N ASP A 110 2.23 2.75 -4.68
CA ASP A 110 3.57 2.36 -4.22
C ASP A 110 4.01 3.10 -2.95
N ILE A 111 3.74 4.42 -2.87
CA ILE A 111 4.03 5.20 -1.67
C ILE A 111 3.26 4.65 -0.47
N SER A 112 1.96 4.38 -0.63
CA SER A 112 1.11 3.88 0.46
C SER A 112 1.58 2.51 0.97
N ILE A 113 1.91 1.58 0.05
CA ILE A 113 2.50 0.29 0.40
C ILE A 113 3.81 0.48 1.16
N GLY A 114 4.72 1.31 0.64
CA GLY A 114 6.00 1.61 1.26
C GLY A 114 5.88 2.21 2.66
N VAL A 115 5.07 3.26 2.81
CA VAL A 115 4.79 3.88 4.11
C VAL A 115 4.24 2.84 5.08
N THR A 116 3.32 1.99 4.64
CA THR A 116 2.73 0.94 5.49
C THR A 116 3.76 -0.03 6.01
N VAL A 117 4.49 -0.69 5.13
CA VAL A 117 5.41 -1.77 5.52
C VAL A 117 6.64 -1.26 6.29
N PHE A 118 7.17 -0.10 5.91
CA PHE A 118 8.28 0.52 6.63
C PHE A 118 7.84 1.05 8.00
N THR A 119 6.62 1.59 8.12
CA THR A 119 6.06 2.02 9.41
C THR A 119 5.81 0.84 10.34
N LEU A 120 5.25 -0.26 9.84
CA LEU A 120 5.06 -1.48 10.63
C LEU A 120 6.39 -2.08 11.11
N THR A 121 7.41 -2.03 10.26
CA THR A 121 8.77 -2.46 10.61
C THR A 121 9.36 -1.58 11.72
N ALA A 122 9.26 -0.25 11.58
CA ALA A 122 9.73 0.69 12.59
C ALA A 122 8.98 0.56 13.92
N LEU A 123 7.66 0.36 13.87
CA LEU A 123 6.83 0.11 15.04
C LEU A 123 7.24 -1.19 15.75
N SER A 124 7.53 -2.26 15.01
CA SER A 124 7.99 -3.54 15.57
C SER A 124 9.34 -3.38 16.26
N ALA A 125 10.27 -2.64 15.65
CA ALA A 125 11.57 -2.32 16.23
C ALA A 125 11.44 -1.47 17.51
N ASP A 126 10.63 -0.42 17.48
CA ASP A 126 10.35 0.44 18.64
C ASP A 126 9.81 -0.38 19.82
N ARG A 127 8.83 -1.25 19.56
CA ARG A 127 8.25 -2.15 20.57
C ARG A 127 9.29 -3.10 21.15
N PHE A 128 10.16 -3.67 20.31
CA PHE A 128 11.22 -4.57 20.76
C PHE A 128 12.18 -3.84 21.71
N PHE A 129 12.71 -2.69 21.29
CA PHE A 129 13.64 -1.92 22.13
C PHE A 129 13.01 -1.39 23.41
N ALA A 130 11.72 -1.03 23.36
CA ALA A 130 10.95 -0.59 24.52
C ALA A 130 10.69 -1.68 25.57
N ILE A 131 10.89 -2.96 25.22
CA ILE A 131 10.72 -4.12 26.09
C ILE A 131 12.08 -4.59 26.63
N VAL A 132 13.09 -4.69 25.76
CA VAL A 132 14.41 -5.23 26.14
C VAL A 132 15.24 -4.25 26.96
N ASP A 133 15.10 -2.94 26.72
CA ASP A 133 15.83 -1.91 27.45
C ASP A 133 14.86 -0.95 28.17
N PRO A 134 14.37 -1.33 29.37
CA PRO A 134 13.50 -0.48 30.16
C PRO A 134 14.18 0.82 30.63
N MET A 135 15.52 0.87 30.70
CA MET A 135 16.28 2.08 31.07
C MET A 135 16.27 3.13 29.96
N ARG A 136 16.28 2.70 28.69
CA ARG A 136 16.05 3.59 27.54
C ARG A 136 14.64 4.19 27.55
N LYS A 137 13.65 3.48 28.09
CA LYS A 137 12.30 4.01 28.36
C LYS A 137 12.30 5.08 29.45
N LEU A 138 13.07 4.90 30.53
CA LEU A 138 13.20 5.89 31.61
C LEU A 138 13.91 7.17 31.13
N HIS A 139 14.95 7.05 30.31
CA HIS A 139 15.59 8.22 29.67
C HIS A 139 14.71 8.85 28.58
N ALA A 140 13.90 8.06 27.87
CA ALA A 140 12.91 8.57 26.92
C ALA A 140 11.70 9.22 27.63
N SER A 141 11.33 8.80 28.85
CA SER A 141 10.26 9.44 29.63
C SER A 141 10.73 10.73 30.30
N VAL A 142 11.99 10.78 30.77
CA VAL A 142 12.64 12.01 31.26
C VAL A 142 12.94 12.98 30.11
N GLY A 143 13.12 12.47 28.89
CA GLY A 143 13.38 13.21 27.66
C GLY A 143 12.28 13.11 26.59
N GLY A 144 11.00 13.03 26.96
CA GLY A 144 9.87 12.72 26.05
C GLY A 144 9.89 13.48 24.73
N ARG A 145 10.27 14.76 24.77
CA ARG A 145 10.39 15.61 23.57
C ARG A 145 11.47 15.14 22.59
N ARG A 146 12.58 14.57 23.07
CA ARG A 146 13.67 14.03 22.23
C ARG A 146 13.25 12.72 21.56
N ALA A 147 12.56 11.84 22.28
CA ALA A 147 12.03 10.60 21.73
C ALA A 147 10.96 10.85 20.65
N THR A 148 10.05 11.81 20.89
CA THR A 148 9.06 12.24 19.90
C THR A 148 9.73 12.83 18.67
N LYS A 149 10.73 13.72 18.83
CA LYS A 149 11.49 14.28 17.70
C LYS A 149 12.18 13.20 16.87
N PHE A 150 12.86 12.27 17.52
CA PHE A 150 13.51 11.14 16.84
C PHE A 150 12.49 10.33 16.02
N THR A 151 11.33 10.03 16.60
CA THR A 151 10.25 9.29 15.92
C THR A 151 9.70 10.05 14.72
N VAL A 152 9.52 11.36 14.84
CA VAL A 152 9.12 12.21 13.70
C VAL A 152 10.18 12.16 12.60
N THR A 153 11.47 12.22 12.95
CA THR A 153 12.56 12.05 11.97
C THR A 153 12.46 10.70 11.27
N VAL A 154 12.25 9.61 12.02
CA VAL A 154 12.05 8.26 11.45
C VAL A 154 10.85 8.24 10.51
N ALA A 155 9.70 8.79 10.91
CA ALA A 155 8.52 8.87 10.06
C ALA A 155 8.81 9.65 8.77
N VAL A 156 9.46 10.82 8.84
CA VAL A 156 9.85 11.58 7.64
C VAL A 156 10.78 10.76 6.74
N THR A 157 11.77 10.05 7.30
CA THR A 157 12.65 9.19 6.50
C THR A 157 11.90 8.05 5.81
N ILE A 158 10.88 7.48 6.46
CA ILE A 158 10.01 6.46 5.87
C ILE A 158 9.26 7.02 4.66
N TRP A 159 8.70 8.23 4.78
CA TRP A 159 8.02 8.89 3.66
C TRP A 159 8.98 9.18 2.50
N CYS A 160 10.16 9.72 2.79
CA CYS A 160 11.18 9.96 1.76
C CYS A 160 11.60 8.66 1.06
N LEU A 161 11.80 7.57 1.83
CA LEU A 161 12.17 6.27 1.27
C LEU A 161 11.03 5.68 0.42
N ALA A 162 9.79 5.75 0.89
CA ALA A 162 8.63 5.28 0.14
C ALA A 162 8.46 6.03 -1.18
N VAL A 163 8.62 7.37 -1.17
CA VAL A 163 8.62 8.20 -2.39
C VAL A 163 9.77 7.83 -3.32
N ALA A 164 10.98 7.64 -2.79
CA ALA A 164 12.14 7.25 -3.59
C ALA A 164 11.93 5.89 -4.27
N CYS A 165 11.38 4.90 -3.55
CA CYS A 165 11.06 3.59 -4.11
C CYS A 165 9.92 3.64 -5.14
N ALA A 166 9.02 4.63 -5.07
CA ALA A 166 7.92 4.83 -6.00
C ALA A 166 8.32 5.61 -7.27
N VAL A 167 9.54 6.16 -7.37
CA VAL A 167 10.02 6.91 -8.54
C VAL A 167 9.86 6.14 -9.86
N PRO A 168 10.16 4.83 -9.96
CA PRO A 168 9.95 4.08 -11.20
C PRO A 168 8.49 4.09 -11.66
N ALA A 169 7.53 4.04 -10.73
CA ALA A 169 6.11 4.17 -11.07
C ALA A 169 5.79 5.57 -11.60
N ALA A 170 6.35 6.62 -10.99
CA ALA A 170 6.12 8.00 -11.42
C ALA A 170 6.66 8.30 -12.82
N THR A 171 7.84 7.78 -13.17
CA THR A 171 8.47 8.06 -14.46
C THR A 171 7.98 7.13 -15.55
N ASN A 172 7.80 5.85 -15.24
CA ASN A 172 7.68 4.78 -16.24
C ASN A 172 6.26 4.20 -16.35
N SER A 173 5.28 4.68 -15.58
CA SER A 173 3.87 4.36 -15.87
C SER A 173 3.42 5.05 -17.15
N TYR A 174 2.69 4.33 -17.99
CA TYR A 174 2.21 4.80 -19.28
C TYR A 174 0.80 4.26 -19.59
N ILE A 175 0.18 4.80 -20.64
CA ILE A 175 -1.07 4.25 -21.17
C ILE A 175 -0.71 3.23 -22.24
N ARG A 176 -1.02 1.97 -21.98
CA ARG A 176 -0.84 0.87 -22.92
C ARG A 176 -2.07 0.76 -23.82
N GLN A 177 -1.84 0.77 -25.12
CA GLN A 177 -2.87 0.56 -26.13
C GLN A 177 -2.91 -0.91 -26.53
N PHE A 178 -4.08 -1.53 -26.41
CA PHE A 178 -4.32 -2.87 -26.92
C PHE A 178 -4.93 -2.75 -28.31
N GLN A 179 -4.23 -3.25 -29.32
CA GLN A 179 -4.61 -3.11 -30.72
C GLN A 179 -4.92 -4.47 -31.35
N GLN A 180 -5.92 -4.48 -32.25
CA GLN A 180 -6.22 -5.61 -33.13
C GLN A 180 -6.45 -5.07 -34.54
N ASN A 181 -5.77 -5.64 -35.54
CA ASN A 181 -5.86 -5.21 -36.94
C ASN A 181 -5.62 -3.69 -37.16
N ASN A 182 -4.63 -3.09 -36.49
CA ASN A 182 -4.34 -1.64 -36.50
C ASN A 182 -5.47 -0.74 -35.96
N VAL A 183 -6.46 -1.30 -35.26
CA VAL A 183 -7.50 -0.56 -34.55
C VAL A 183 -7.24 -0.67 -33.05
N THR A 184 -7.22 0.46 -32.35
CA THR A 184 -7.12 0.48 -30.88
C THR A 184 -8.44 0.02 -30.28
N LEU A 185 -8.39 -1.11 -29.55
CA LEU A 185 -9.55 -1.68 -28.86
C LEU A 185 -9.80 -0.95 -27.54
N PHE A 186 -8.78 -0.89 -26.69
CA PHE A 186 -8.87 -0.23 -25.40
C PHE A 186 -7.51 0.25 -24.90
N GLU A 187 -7.56 1.16 -23.94
CA GLU A 187 -6.41 1.76 -23.28
C GLU A 187 -6.42 1.39 -21.79
N ALA A 188 -5.27 1.02 -21.25
CA ALA A 188 -5.10 0.72 -19.83
C ALA A 188 -3.92 1.47 -19.23
N CYS A 189 -4.06 1.91 -17.99
CA CYS A 189 -2.91 2.40 -17.22
C CYS A 189 -2.00 1.22 -16.86
N TYR A 190 -0.73 1.28 -17.26
CA TYR A 190 0.23 0.20 -17.05
C TYR A 190 1.51 0.73 -16.37
N PRO A 191 1.99 0.10 -15.27
CA PRO A 191 3.08 0.65 -14.46
C PRO A 191 4.49 0.38 -15.00
N TYR A 192 4.63 -0.35 -16.11
CA TYR A 192 5.93 -0.78 -16.63
C TYR A 192 6.13 -0.37 -18.09
N ALA A 193 6.83 0.73 -18.35
CA ALA A 193 7.12 1.22 -19.70
C ALA A 193 7.65 0.12 -20.65
N GLU A 194 7.05 0.05 -21.83
CA GLU A 194 7.39 -0.94 -22.87
C GLU A 194 8.76 -0.69 -23.51
N GLU A 195 9.16 0.58 -23.60
CA GLU A 195 10.41 1.05 -24.20
C GLU A 195 11.66 0.52 -23.49
N LEU A 196 11.54 0.12 -22.22
CA LEU A 196 12.64 -0.39 -21.39
C LEU A 196 12.89 -1.90 -21.60
N GLY A 197 12.15 -2.53 -22.50
CA GLY A 197 12.32 -3.92 -22.90
C GLY A 197 11.63 -4.94 -21.97
N PRO A 198 11.56 -6.22 -22.39
CA PRO A 198 10.76 -7.26 -21.72
C PRO A 198 11.31 -7.67 -20.35
N THR A 199 12.58 -7.38 -20.06
CA THR A 199 13.23 -7.71 -18.78
C THR A 199 12.85 -6.71 -17.68
N TYR A 200 12.54 -5.47 -18.05
CA TYR A 200 12.27 -4.39 -17.09
C TYR A 200 11.08 -4.69 -16.15
N PRO A 201 9.89 -5.11 -16.64
CA PRO A 201 8.77 -5.46 -15.77
C PRO A 201 9.14 -6.57 -14.76
N ARG A 202 9.87 -7.60 -15.20
CA ARG A 202 10.30 -8.71 -14.33
C ARG A 202 11.22 -8.22 -13.21
N LEU A 203 12.20 -7.39 -13.56
CA LEU A 203 13.14 -6.82 -12.60
C LEU A 203 12.43 -5.94 -11.57
N VAL A 204 11.54 -5.04 -12.01
CA VAL A 204 10.80 -4.16 -11.11
C VAL A 204 9.89 -4.96 -10.18
N VAL A 205 9.18 -5.97 -10.69
CA VAL A 205 8.33 -6.85 -9.87
C VAL A 205 9.17 -7.57 -8.80
N VAL A 206 10.33 -8.14 -9.16
CA VAL A 206 11.22 -8.81 -8.20
C VAL A 206 11.76 -7.83 -7.17
N ILE A 207 12.21 -6.64 -7.57
CA ILE A 207 12.70 -5.61 -6.64
C ILE A 207 11.58 -5.18 -5.69
N ARG A 208 10.37 -4.88 -6.21
CA ARG A 208 9.21 -4.52 -5.39
C ARG A 208 8.85 -5.63 -4.40
N PHE A 209 8.85 -6.88 -4.84
CA PHE A 209 8.60 -8.04 -3.97
C PHE A 209 9.64 -8.14 -2.84
N LEU A 210 10.92 -7.96 -3.15
CA LEU A 210 11.96 -7.98 -2.11
C LEU A 210 11.82 -6.81 -1.13
N VAL A 211 11.66 -5.59 -1.65
CA VAL A 211 11.67 -4.34 -0.87
C VAL A 211 10.40 -4.15 -0.05
N TYR A 212 9.23 -4.45 -0.61
CA TYR A 212 7.95 -4.22 0.06
C TYR A 212 7.40 -5.45 0.77
N TYR A 213 7.89 -6.66 0.48
CA TYR A 213 7.36 -7.88 1.08
C TYR A 213 8.42 -8.64 1.87
N VAL A 214 9.45 -9.20 1.22
CA VAL A 214 10.39 -10.13 1.88
C VAL A 214 11.22 -9.46 2.98
N VAL A 215 11.86 -8.34 2.68
CA VAL A 215 12.74 -7.64 3.64
C VAL A 215 11.94 -7.10 4.84
N PRO A 216 10.81 -6.37 4.66
CA PRO A 216 10.02 -5.89 5.79
C PRO A 216 9.44 -7.03 6.63
N LEU A 217 8.85 -8.06 6.01
CA LEU A 217 8.22 -9.15 6.76
C LEU A 217 9.25 -9.98 7.54
N SER A 218 10.42 -10.25 6.97
CA SER A 218 11.49 -10.94 7.69
C SER A 218 12.00 -10.12 8.88
N ALA A 219 12.16 -8.80 8.72
CA ALA A 219 12.54 -7.91 9.81
C ALA A 219 11.46 -7.86 10.91
N ILE A 220 10.19 -7.71 10.54
CA ILE A 220 9.04 -7.73 11.46
C ILE A 220 9.01 -9.06 12.22
N ALA A 221 9.07 -10.20 11.53
CA ALA A 221 9.05 -11.53 12.14
C ALA A 221 10.23 -11.71 13.10
N CYS A 222 11.43 -11.24 12.74
CA CYS A 222 12.60 -11.27 13.59
C CYS A 222 12.38 -10.47 14.89
N PHE A 223 11.93 -9.21 14.79
CA PHE A 223 11.67 -8.38 15.96
C PHE A 223 10.61 -8.98 16.89
N TYR A 224 9.52 -9.51 16.33
CA TYR A 224 8.49 -10.18 17.13
C TYR A 224 8.99 -11.47 17.77
N ALA A 225 9.78 -12.30 17.07
CA ALA A 225 10.36 -13.50 17.64
C ALA A 225 11.33 -13.18 18.78
N MET A 226 12.19 -12.18 18.62
CA MET A 226 13.10 -11.70 19.66
C MET A 226 12.34 -11.14 20.87
N MET A 227 11.29 -10.36 20.63
CA MET A 227 10.42 -9.81 21.66
C MET A 227 9.74 -10.92 22.47
N ALA A 228 9.17 -11.92 21.80
CA ALA A 228 8.54 -13.07 22.44
C ALA A 228 9.53 -13.87 23.30
N ARG A 229 10.72 -14.15 22.77
CA ARG A 229 11.79 -14.84 23.50
C ARG A 229 12.20 -14.08 24.77
N HIS A 230 12.40 -12.77 24.65
CA HIS A 230 12.76 -11.93 25.79
C HIS A 230 11.65 -11.93 26.84
N LEU A 231 10.39 -11.76 26.44
CA LEU A 231 9.26 -11.76 27.37
C LEU A 231 9.14 -13.09 28.12
N ILE A 232 9.22 -14.22 27.42
CA ILE A 232 9.17 -15.56 28.03
C ILE A 232 10.33 -15.76 29.02
N HIS A 233 11.54 -15.34 28.65
CA HIS A 233 12.71 -15.45 29.53
C HIS A 233 12.56 -14.57 30.78
N SER A 234 12.11 -13.32 30.62
CA SER A 234 11.89 -12.39 31.74
C SER A 234 10.80 -12.88 32.69
N THR A 235 9.72 -13.50 32.18
CA THR A 235 8.68 -14.11 33.03
C THR A 235 9.19 -15.34 33.79
N ARG A 236 10.06 -16.17 33.18
CA ARG A 236 10.66 -17.32 33.87
C ARG A 236 11.63 -16.93 34.98
N ASN A 237 12.29 -15.78 34.83
CA ASN A 237 13.26 -15.27 35.80
C ASN A 237 12.65 -14.31 36.82
N MET A 238 11.34 -14.08 36.78
CA MET A 238 10.64 -13.32 37.81
C MET A 238 10.53 -14.23 39.04
N PRO A 239 11.22 -13.94 40.16
CA PRO A 239 11.03 -14.70 41.39
C PRO A 239 9.59 -14.43 41.82
N GLY A 240 8.73 -15.45 41.77
CA GLY A 240 7.46 -15.39 42.47
C GLY A 240 7.78 -15.25 43.95
N GLU A 241 7.47 -14.10 44.54
CA GLU A 241 7.64 -13.88 45.96
C GLU A 241 6.60 -14.70 46.75
N VAL A 242 7.02 -15.05 47.97
CA VAL A 242 6.29 -15.71 49.07
C VAL A 242 6.52 -17.23 49.19
N GLN A 243 7.73 -17.62 49.62
CA GLN A 243 7.80 -18.68 50.62
C GLN A 243 7.34 -18.08 51.97
N VAL A 244 6.03 -18.11 52.22
CA VAL A 244 5.51 -18.27 53.59
C VAL A 244 5.73 -19.73 53.93
N SER A 245 6.93 -20.04 54.40
CA SER A 245 7.30 -21.29 55.05
C SER A 245 8.60 -21.00 55.73
N ASP A 246 8.68 -21.31 57.02
CA ASP A 246 9.89 -21.28 57.86
C ASP A 246 10.08 -19.98 58.65
N ALA A 247 9.06 -19.65 59.43
CA ALA A 247 9.26 -19.13 60.78
C ALA A 247 8.30 -19.82 61.76
N ASP A 248 8.28 -21.16 61.73
CA ASP A 248 7.83 -21.96 62.87
C ASP A 248 9.06 -22.37 63.70
N GLY A 249 9.01 -22.11 65.01
CA GLY A 249 9.74 -22.88 66.02
C GLY A 249 11.11 -22.35 66.43
N TRP A 250 11.16 -21.53 67.48
CA TRP A 250 11.65 -21.86 68.83
C TRP A 250 11.35 -20.71 69.79
#